data_AF-A0A9R0SKD2-F1
#
_entry.id   AF-A0A9R0SKD2-F1
#
_cell.length_a   1.000
_cell.length_b   1.000
_cell.length_c   1.000
_cell.angle_alpha   90.00
_cell.angle_beta   90.00
_cell.angle_gamma   90.00
#
_symmetry.space_group_name_H-M   'P 1'
#
loop_
_entity.id
_entity.type
_entity.pdbx_description
1 polymer ?
#
loop_
_entity_poly.entity_id
_entity_poly.type
_entity_poly.pdbx_seq_one_letter_code
_entity_poly.pdbx_strand_id
1 'polypeptide(L)'
;MYHDDKMEAIDKIGAQVTDLNIEDGKAKQCGSGRMASTKSLLKNRQLMSAITLYCVFSLHDTAYLEIFSLWAVSSRKYRGLSLTSQDVGAVLAISGFGVLVYQLVIYPLLAKYAGLIKPFRSAAVLSILLLTTYPFMGRLYGVELKVLINIASLLKNMFAATITVACNILQNTEVIQEQRGVPNGISMTLMSIFKAVAPAAGGILFSWAQKNITGLFLPGDHILFFMLNMVSVIGLSLTFKPFFSMTSVMK
;
A
#
# COMPACT_ATOMS: atom_id res chain seq x y z
N MET A 1 42.54 21.74 -55.81
CA MET A 1 41.97 20.54 -55.16
C MET A 1 42.00 20.59 -53.62
N TYR A 2 42.59 21.60 -52.97
CA TYR A 2 42.64 21.69 -51.49
C TYR A 2 41.56 22.59 -50.86
N HIS A 3 40.79 23.31 -51.69
CA HIS A 3 39.76 24.26 -51.24
C HIS A 3 38.36 23.65 -51.15
N ASP A 4 38.06 22.60 -51.91
CA ASP A 4 36.75 21.92 -51.91
C ASP A 4 36.55 21.06 -50.66
N ASP A 5 37.56 20.25 -50.29
CA ASP A 5 37.48 19.37 -49.11
C ASP A 5 37.25 20.15 -47.80
N LYS A 6 37.76 21.39 -47.73
CA LYS A 6 37.61 22.24 -46.55
C LYS A 6 36.20 22.84 -46.47
N MET A 7 35.57 23.15 -47.60
CA MET A 7 34.18 23.63 -47.64
C MET A 7 33.19 22.51 -47.35
N GLU A 8 33.43 21.30 -47.87
CA GLU A 8 32.60 20.13 -47.56
C GLU A 8 32.70 19.73 -46.07
N ALA A 9 33.89 19.87 -45.46
CA ALA A 9 34.07 19.64 -44.02
C ALA A 9 33.34 20.68 -43.16
N ILE A 10 33.34 21.96 -43.56
CA ILE A 10 32.63 23.04 -42.84
C ILE A 10 31.12 22.84 -42.95
N ASP A 11 30.60 22.44 -44.11
CA ASP A 11 29.17 22.19 -44.32
C ASP A 11 28.69 20.97 -43.52
N LYS A 12 29.48 19.89 -43.48
CA LYS A 12 29.21 18.72 -42.61
C LYS A 12 29.19 19.06 -41.13
N ILE A 13 30.10 19.93 -40.66
CA ILE A 13 30.12 20.41 -39.27
C ILE A 13 28.89 21.28 -39.00
N GLY A 14 28.51 22.17 -39.93
CA GLY A 14 27.31 23.00 -39.84
C GLY A 14 26.03 22.18 -39.72
N ALA A 15 25.89 21.13 -40.54
CA ALA A 15 24.77 20.20 -40.48
C ALA A 15 24.69 19.46 -39.14
N GLN A 16 25.80 18.91 -38.65
CA GLN A 16 25.86 18.22 -37.35
C GLN A 16 25.54 19.14 -36.17
N VAL A 17 26.03 20.38 -36.18
CA VAL A 17 25.73 21.38 -35.14
C VAL A 17 24.25 21.75 -35.16
N THR A 18 23.63 21.80 -36.33
CA THR A 18 22.20 22.10 -36.48
C THR A 18 21.34 20.96 -35.95
N ASP A 19 21.69 19.70 -36.27
CA ASP A 19 21.00 18.51 -35.76
C ASP A 19 21.09 18.38 -34.23
N LEU A 20 22.28 18.62 -33.66
CA LEU A 20 22.48 18.63 -32.20
C LEU A 20 21.63 19.69 -31.49
N ASN A 21 21.51 20.89 -32.08
CA ASN A 21 20.67 21.95 -31.53
C ASN A 21 19.17 21.64 -31.64
N ILE A 22 18.74 20.93 -32.70
CA ILE A 22 17.36 20.48 -32.88
C ILE A 22 17.02 19.37 -31.87
N GLU A 23 17.93 18.43 -31.63
CA GLU A 23 17.76 17.38 -30.62
C GLU A 23 17.72 17.94 -29.20
N ASP A 24 18.63 18.87 -28.85
CA ASP A 24 18.62 19.54 -27.55
C ASP A 24 17.35 20.39 -27.35
N GLY A 25 16.89 21.08 -28.41
CA GLY A 25 15.63 21.82 -28.42
C GLY A 25 14.41 20.92 -28.21
N LYS A 26 14.32 19.80 -28.93
CA LYS A 26 13.25 18.80 -28.75
C LYS A 26 13.31 18.13 -27.38
N ALA A 27 14.49 17.82 -26.86
CA ALA A 27 14.68 17.23 -25.53
C ALA A 27 14.23 18.20 -24.42
N LYS A 28 14.60 19.48 -24.52
CA LYS A 28 14.15 20.53 -23.58
C LYS A 28 12.66 20.80 -23.68
N GLN A 29 12.08 20.82 -24.88
CA GLN A 29 10.65 21.05 -25.08
C GLN A 29 9.80 19.85 -24.65
N CYS A 30 10.26 18.63 -24.92
CA CYS A 30 9.69 17.38 -24.42
C CYS A 30 9.80 17.30 -22.88
N GLY A 31 10.96 17.66 -22.30
CA GLY A 31 11.17 17.73 -20.86
C GLY A 31 10.24 18.74 -20.18
N SER A 32 10.11 19.95 -20.75
CA SER A 32 9.22 20.99 -20.24
C SER A 32 7.74 20.59 -20.32
N GLY A 33 7.30 20.00 -21.44
CA GLY A 33 5.94 19.49 -21.60
C GLY A 33 5.61 18.33 -20.65
N ARG A 34 6.57 17.42 -20.42
CA ARG A 34 6.43 16.30 -19.49
C ARG A 34 6.37 16.78 -18.04
N MET A 35 7.15 17.80 -17.68
CA MET A 35 7.16 18.42 -16.36
C MET A 35 5.88 19.24 -16.09
N ALA A 36 5.32 19.89 -17.10
CA ALA A 36 4.00 20.52 -17.02
C ALA A 36 2.87 19.48 -16.84
N SER A 37 2.96 18.35 -17.55
CA SER A 37 2.01 17.24 -17.43
C SER A 37 2.10 16.50 -16.09
N THR A 38 3.29 16.35 -15.50
CA THR A 38 3.40 15.75 -14.15
C THR A 38 2.88 16.71 -13.09
N LYS A 39 3.12 18.02 -13.25
CA LYS A 39 2.59 19.06 -12.35
C LYS A 39 1.06 19.14 -12.41
N SER A 40 0.44 18.97 -13.58
CA SER A 40 -1.02 18.93 -13.71
C SER A 40 -1.62 17.68 -13.06
N LEU A 41 -0.97 16.52 -13.19
CA LEU A 41 -1.37 15.28 -12.51
C LEU A 41 -1.28 15.41 -10.99
N LEU A 42 -0.18 15.96 -10.46
CA LEU A 42 -0.02 16.20 -9.02
C LEU A 42 -0.99 17.26 -8.47
N LYS A 43 -1.52 18.13 -9.32
CA LYS A 43 -2.57 19.08 -8.96
C LYS A 43 -3.97 18.44 -8.92
N ASN A 44 -4.14 17.25 -9.53
CA ASN A 44 -5.40 16.52 -9.44
C ASN A 44 -5.61 16.03 -7.99
N ARG A 45 -6.51 16.72 -7.28
CA ARG A 45 -6.84 16.45 -5.88
C ARG A 45 -7.40 15.04 -5.66
N GLN A 46 -8.16 14.49 -6.61
CA GLN A 46 -8.73 13.15 -6.51
C GLN A 46 -7.64 12.09 -6.65
N LEU A 47 -6.78 12.23 -7.66
CA LEU A 47 -5.62 11.35 -7.81
C LEU A 47 -4.72 11.37 -6.57
N MET A 48 -4.36 12.57 -6.08
CA MET A 48 -3.49 12.70 -4.92
C MET A 48 -4.09 12.08 -3.66
N SER A 49 -5.41 12.22 -3.45
CA SER A 49 -6.06 11.59 -2.30
C SER A 49 -6.14 10.06 -2.44
N ALA A 50 -6.30 9.52 -3.65
CA ALA A 50 -6.24 8.08 -3.90
C ALA A 50 -4.84 7.51 -3.62
N ILE A 51 -3.79 8.25 -4.01
CA ILE A 51 -2.40 7.93 -3.69
C ILE A 51 -2.18 7.98 -2.17
N THR A 52 -2.67 9.01 -1.47
CA THR A 52 -2.56 9.11 -0.01
C THR A 52 -3.23 7.93 0.69
N LEU A 53 -4.44 7.55 0.29
CA LEU A 53 -5.14 6.37 0.80
C LEU A 53 -4.30 5.11 0.62
N TYR A 54 -3.73 4.92 -0.58
CA TYR A 54 -2.88 3.78 -0.87
C TYR A 54 -1.65 3.72 0.04
N CYS A 55 -1.00 4.86 0.28
CA CYS A 55 0.17 4.95 1.16
C CYS A 55 -0.18 4.63 2.61
N VAL A 56 -1.28 5.16 3.14
CA VAL A 56 -1.74 4.90 4.53
C VAL A 56 -2.05 3.42 4.73
N PHE A 57 -2.82 2.81 3.82
CA PHE A 57 -3.17 1.39 3.94
C PHE A 57 -1.98 0.47 3.70
N SER A 58 -1.06 0.84 2.82
CA SER A 58 0.18 0.08 2.60
C SER A 58 1.12 0.13 3.82
N LEU A 59 1.22 1.29 4.48
CA LEU A 59 1.93 1.43 5.75
C LEU A 59 1.30 0.53 6.81
N HIS A 60 -0.03 0.61 6.97
CA HIS A 60 -0.76 -0.22 7.93
C HIS A 60 -0.56 -1.72 7.67
N ASP A 61 -0.67 -2.17 6.42
CA ASP A 61 -0.51 -3.58 6.06
C ASP A 61 0.90 -4.10 6.33
N THR A 62 1.91 -3.29 6.02
CA THR A 62 3.31 -3.66 6.28
C THR A 62 3.63 -3.67 7.77
N ALA A 63 3.16 -2.67 8.52
CA ALA A 63 3.29 -2.63 9.98
C ALA A 63 2.56 -3.81 10.63
N TYR A 64 1.40 -4.19 10.11
CA TYR A 64 0.66 -5.37 10.55
C TYR A 64 1.49 -6.65 10.36
N LEU A 65 2.08 -6.88 9.19
CA LEU A 65 2.88 -8.09 8.94
C LEU A 65 4.08 -8.20 9.90
N GLU A 66 4.75 -7.08 10.15
CA GLU A 66 5.86 -7.01 11.10
C GLU A 66 5.37 -7.32 12.53
N ILE A 67 4.35 -6.59 13.00
CA ILE A 67 3.81 -6.72 14.35
C ILE A 67 3.22 -8.12 14.56
N PHE A 68 2.51 -8.67 13.58
CA PHE A 68 1.94 -10.00 13.64
C PHE A 68 3.03 -11.05 13.84
N SER A 69 4.12 -10.96 13.07
CA SER A 69 5.23 -11.90 13.17
C SER A 69 5.93 -11.81 14.53
N LEU A 70 6.22 -10.60 14.99
CA LEU A 70 6.83 -10.36 16.31
C LEU A 70 5.94 -10.83 17.46
N TRP A 71 4.64 -10.50 17.42
CA TRP A 71 3.67 -10.87 18.44
C TRP A 71 3.41 -12.38 18.48
N ALA A 72 3.31 -13.02 17.33
CA ALA A 72 3.06 -14.45 17.23
C ALA A 72 4.22 -15.28 17.83
N VAL A 73 5.47 -14.88 17.57
CA VAL A 73 6.66 -15.57 18.10
C VAL A 73 6.92 -15.23 19.57
N SER A 74 6.50 -14.05 20.03
CA SER A 74 6.76 -13.59 21.39
C SER A 74 6.17 -14.51 22.47
N SER A 75 6.87 -14.63 23.60
CA SER A 75 6.49 -15.56 24.66
C SER A 75 5.21 -15.14 25.37
N ARG A 76 4.55 -16.12 26.02
CA ARG A 76 3.33 -15.88 26.80
C ARG A 76 3.52 -14.86 27.92
N LYS A 77 4.74 -14.74 28.46
CA LYS A 77 5.11 -13.72 29.48
C LYS A 77 4.87 -12.29 28.97
N TYR A 78 5.09 -12.06 27.68
CA TYR A 78 4.89 -10.76 27.03
C TYR A 78 3.56 -10.66 26.28
N ARG A 79 2.58 -11.51 26.62
CA ARG A 79 1.26 -11.59 25.94
C ARG A 79 1.33 -11.91 24.44
N GLY A 80 2.42 -12.55 23.98
CA GLY A 80 2.50 -13.14 22.64
C GLY A 80 1.84 -14.51 22.56
N LEU A 81 1.96 -15.18 21.41
CA LEU A 81 1.37 -16.52 21.18
C LEU A 81 2.34 -17.67 21.44
N SER A 82 3.63 -17.39 21.58
CA SER A 82 4.71 -18.37 21.74
C SER A 82 4.76 -19.42 20.62
N LEU A 83 4.42 -19.00 19.39
CA LEU A 83 4.52 -19.84 18.19
C LEU A 83 5.98 -19.91 17.72
N THR A 84 6.32 -20.99 17.02
CA THR A 84 7.61 -21.08 16.35
C THR A 84 7.62 -20.23 15.08
N SER A 85 8.80 -19.80 14.62
CA SER A 85 8.91 -19.09 13.32
C SER A 85 8.43 -19.95 12.16
N GLN A 86 8.52 -21.29 12.28
CA GLN A 86 7.97 -22.23 11.30
C GLN A 86 6.44 -22.21 11.28
N ASP A 87 5.79 -22.21 12.45
CA ASP A 87 4.32 -22.08 12.54
C ASP A 87 3.84 -20.75 11.93
N VAL A 88 4.53 -19.64 12.22
CA VAL A 88 4.20 -18.33 11.65
C VAL A 88 4.38 -18.31 10.13
N GLY A 89 5.49 -18.88 9.64
CA GLY A 89 5.73 -19.03 8.21
C GLY A 89 4.65 -19.85 7.52
N ALA A 90 4.19 -20.95 8.14
CA ALA A 90 3.09 -21.76 7.63
C ALA A 90 1.77 -20.97 7.56
N VAL A 91 1.43 -20.23 8.62
CA VAL A 91 0.22 -19.38 8.65
C VAL A 91 0.24 -18.33 7.53
N LEU A 92 1.38 -17.67 7.34
CA LEU A 92 1.55 -16.66 6.29
C LEU A 92 1.51 -17.29 4.88
N ALA A 93 2.08 -18.48 4.69
CA ALA A 93 2.03 -19.20 3.42
C ALA A 93 0.60 -19.63 3.06
N ILE A 94 -0.14 -20.20 4.01
CA ILE A 94 -1.56 -20.56 3.84
C ILE A 94 -2.38 -19.30 3.51
N SER A 95 -2.14 -18.21 4.22
CA SER A 95 -2.83 -16.93 3.98
C SER A 95 -2.51 -16.39 2.58
N GLY A 96 -1.24 -16.44 2.16
CA GLY A 96 -0.80 -15.97 0.84
C GLY A 96 -1.42 -16.78 -0.30
N PHE A 97 -1.46 -18.11 -0.17
CA PHE A 97 -2.15 -18.97 -1.14
C PHE A 97 -3.67 -18.68 -1.18
N GLY A 98 -4.31 -18.54 -0.02
CA GLY A 98 -5.73 -18.22 0.06
C GLY A 98 -6.06 -16.85 -0.55
N VAL A 99 -5.20 -15.86 -0.39
CA VAL A 99 -5.32 -14.53 -1.02
C VAL A 99 -5.20 -14.64 -2.54
N LEU A 100 -4.28 -15.47 -3.04
CA LEU A 100 -4.14 -15.70 -4.48
C LEU A 100 -5.45 -16.27 -5.07
N VAL A 101 -6.03 -17.29 -4.43
CA VAL A 101 -7.31 -17.87 -4.84
C VAL A 101 -8.43 -16.83 -4.75
N TYR A 102 -8.50 -16.08 -3.65
CA TYR A 102 -9.47 -14.99 -3.48
C TYR A 102 -9.37 -13.96 -4.61
N GLN A 103 -8.15 -13.55 -4.97
CA GLN A 103 -7.92 -12.51 -5.96
C GLN A 103 -8.28 -12.95 -7.38
N LEU A 104 -8.06 -14.22 -7.73
CA LEU A 104 -8.36 -14.76 -9.06
C LEU A 104 -9.83 -15.10 -9.24
N VAL A 105 -10.51 -15.57 -8.19
CA VAL A 105 -11.87 -16.13 -8.32
C VAL A 105 -12.92 -15.24 -7.67
N ILE A 106 -12.72 -14.87 -6.41
CA ILE A 106 -13.77 -14.25 -5.58
C ILE A 106 -13.84 -12.74 -5.81
N TYR A 107 -12.69 -12.06 -5.86
CA TYR A 107 -12.63 -10.61 -6.03
C TYR A 107 -13.29 -10.13 -7.35
N PRO A 108 -13.09 -10.76 -8.52
CA PRO A 108 -13.76 -10.35 -9.75
C PRO A 108 -15.29 -10.45 -9.65
N LEU A 109 -15.81 -11.48 -8.97
CA LEU A 109 -17.23 -11.63 -8.71
C LEU A 109 -17.73 -10.52 -7.79
N LEU A 110 -17.00 -10.26 -6.70
CA LEU A 110 -17.34 -9.23 -5.74
C LEU A 110 -17.37 -7.84 -6.41
N ALA A 111 -16.36 -7.54 -7.24
CA ALA A 111 -16.30 -6.30 -8.00
C ALA A 111 -17.46 -6.16 -9.00
N LYS A 112 -17.87 -7.26 -9.65
CA LYS A 112 -18.99 -7.27 -10.60
C LYS A 112 -20.34 -6.98 -9.93
N TYR A 113 -20.58 -7.54 -8.73
CA TYR A 113 -21.90 -7.45 -8.07
C TYR A 113 -22.02 -6.31 -7.05
N ALA A 114 -20.97 -6.02 -6.29
CA ALA A 114 -21.01 -5.04 -5.19
C ALA A 114 -20.37 -3.68 -5.55
N GLY A 115 -19.78 -3.58 -6.75
CA GLY A 115 -18.94 -2.45 -7.14
C GLY A 115 -17.64 -2.39 -6.33
N LEU A 116 -16.91 -1.29 -6.45
CA LEU A 116 -15.62 -1.13 -5.77
C LEU A 116 -15.72 -0.55 -4.36
N ILE A 117 -16.65 0.40 -4.18
CA ILE A 117 -16.68 1.27 -3.00
C ILE A 117 -17.23 0.53 -1.78
N LYS A 118 -18.28 -0.29 -1.96
CA LYS A 118 -18.88 -1.03 -0.85
C LYS A 118 -17.91 -2.07 -0.27
N PRO A 119 -17.28 -2.95 -1.09
CA PRO A 119 -16.30 -3.91 -0.57
C PRO A 119 -15.09 -3.23 0.07
N PHE A 120 -14.62 -2.11 -0.48
CA PHE A 120 -13.51 -1.36 0.09
C PHE A 120 -13.81 -0.88 1.53
N ARG A 121 -14.94 -0.19 1.74
CA ARG A 121 -15.31 0.32 3.07
C ARG A 121 -15.62 -0.81 4.03
N SER A 122 -16.33 -1.83 3.57
CA SER A 122 -16.62 -3.02 4.38
C SER A 122 -15.35 -3.76 4.79
N ALA A 123 -14.39 -3.95 3.89
CA ALA A 123 -13.11 -4.59 4.20
C ALA A 123 -12.31 -3.78 5.23
N ALA A 124 -12.30 -2.45 5.14
CA ALA A 124 -11.64 -1.61 6.14
C ALA A 124 -12.29 -1.73 7.54
N VAL A 125 -13.63 -1.68 7.62
CA VAL A 125 -14.36 -1.86 8.89
C VAL A 125 -14.15 -3.26 9.46
N LEU A 126 -14.28 -4.30 8.62
CA LEU A 126 -14.07 -5.69 9.04
C LEU A 126 -12.62 -5.94 9.47
N SER A 127 -11.64 -5.32 8.82
CA SER A 127 -10.24 -5.39 9.23
C SER A 127 -10.02 -4.78 10.62
N ILE A 128 -10.71 -3.68 10.95
CA ILE A 128 -10.63 -3.06 12.27
C ILE A 128 -11.22 -3.98 13.34
N LEU A 129 -12.43 -4.49 13.10
CA LEU A 129 -13.11 -5.43 14.00
C LEU A 129 -12.27 -6.68 14.23
N LEU A 130 -11.67 -7.21 13.17
CA LEU A 130 -10.80 -8.36 13.23
C LEU A 130 -9.57 -8.09 14.10
N LEU A 131 -8.86 -6.97 13.90
CA LEU A 131 -7.69 -6.61 14.73
C LEU A 131 -8.04 -6.41 16.21
N THR A 132 -9.24 -5.92 16.52
CA THR A 132 -9.71 -5.81 17.91
C THR A 132 -9.80 -7.16 18.60
N THR A 133 -9.98 -8.26 17.85
CA THR A 133 -10.03 -9.61 18.43
C THR A 133 -8.65 -10.21 18.75
N TYR A 134 -7.56 -9.67 18.19
CA TYR A 134 -6.21 -10.26 18.30
C TYR A 134 -5.69 -10.36 19.74
N PRO A 135 -5.80 -9.33 20.59
CA PRO A 135 -5.37 -9.43 21.99
C PRO A 135 -6.02 -10.61 22.74
N PHE A 136 -7.26 -10.98 22.40
CA PHE A 136 -7.98 -12.06 23.06
C PHE A 136 -7.46 -13.46 22.67
N MET A 137 -6.83 -13.59 21.50
CA MET A 137 -6.23 -14.86 21.07
C MET A 137 -5.07 -15.31 21.98
N GLY A 138 -4.46 -14.38 22.72
CA GLY A 138 -3.44 -14.68 23.73
C GLY A 138 -3.92 -15.62 24.85
N ARG A 139 -5.23 -15.79 25.02
CA ARG A 139 -5.86 -16.67 26.02
C ARG A 139 -6.09 -18.11 25.52
N LEU A 140 -5.91 -18.36 24.23
CA LEU A 140 -6.16 -19.66 23.60
C LEU A 140 -4.87 -20.50 23.53
N TYR A 141 -5.05 -21.82 23.48
CA TYR A 141 -3.98 -22.81 23.47
C TYR A 141 -4.22 -23.91 22.44
N GLY A 142 -3.14 -24.59 22.04
CA GLY A 142 -3.20 -25.79 21.21
C GLY A 142 -3.87 -25.58 19.85
N VAL A 143 -4.78 -26.48 19.50
CA VAL A 143 -5.44 -26.54 18.18
C VAL A 143 -6.35 -25.34 17.94
N GLU A 144 -7.08 -24.88 18.95
CA GLU A 144 -8.01 -23.74 18.83
C GLU A 144 -7.28 -22.48 18.38
N LEU A 145 -6.13 -22.18 19.01
CA LEU A 145 -5.30 -21.06 18.61
C LEU A 145 -4.80 -21.20 17.18
N LYS A 146 -4.32 -22.39 16.79
CA LYS A 146 -3.80 -22.64 15.44
C LYS A 146 -4.88 -22.48 14.37
N VAL A 147 -6.09 -22.94 14.62
CA VAL A 147 -7.22 -22.76 13.70
C VAL A 147 -7.60 -21.29 13.61
N LEU A 148 -7.78 -20.62 14.75
CA LEU A 148 -8.24 -19.24 14.79
C LEU A 148 -7.22 -18.27 14.18
N ILE A 149 -5.93 -18.46 14.44
CA ILE A 149 -4.88 -17.59 13.88
C ILE A 149 -4.77 -17.73 12.36
N ASN A 150 -4.97 -18.94 11.83
CA ASN A 150 -4.99 -19.16 10.37
C ASN A 150 -6.19 -18.47 9.73
N ILE A 151 -7.39 -18.62 10.30
CA ILE A 151 -8.61 -17.97 9.82
C ILE A 151 -8.44 -16.44 9.89
N ALA A 152 -7.95 -15.92 11.01
CA ALA A 152 -7.75 -14.49 11.21
C ALA A 152 -6.72 -13.91 10.24
N SER A 153 -5.56 -14.57 10.12
CA SER A 153 -4.52 -14.15 9.17
C SER A 153 -5.05 -14.17 7.73
N LEU A 154 -5.78 -15.22 7.32
CA LEU A 154 -6.37 -15.32 5.99
C LEU A 154 -7.36 -14.16 5.74
N LEU A 155 -8.31 -13.96 6.65
CA LEU A 155 -9.31 -12.89 6.54
C LEU A 155 -8.66 -11.51 6.47
N LYS A 156 -7.67 -11.23 7.34
CA LYS A 156 -6.95 -9.96 7.30
C LYS A 156 -6.32 -9.76 5.94
N ASN A 157 -5.57 -10.75 5.43
CA ASN A 157 -4.89 -10.59 4.15
C ASN A 157 -5.88 -10.45 2.98
N MET A 158 -7.06 -11.10 3.03
CA MET A 158 -8.13 -10.89 2.03
C MET A 158 -8.70 -9.46 2.08
N PHE A 159 -8.89 -8.89 3.27
CA PHE A 159 -9.31 -7.49 3.41
C PHE A 159 -8.23 -6.54 2.89
N ALA A 160 -6.96 -6.79 3.21
CA ALA A 160 -5.83 -6.01 2.72
C ALA A 160 -5.72 -6.04 1.18
N ALA A 161 -5.90 -7.21 0.57
CA ALA A 161 -5.95 -7.38 -0.88
C ALA A 161 -7.10 -6.59 -1.50
N THR A 162 -8.30 -6.68 -0.92
CA THR A 162 -9.48 -5.92 -1.38
C THR A 162 -9.23 -4.41 -1.35
N ILE A 163 -8.66 -3.90 -0.25
CA ILE A 163 -8.31 -2.49 -0.08
C ILE A 163 -7.27 -2.06 -1.13
N THR A 164 -6.21 -2.85 -1.29
CA THR A 164 -5.11 -2.57 -2.24
C THR A 164 -5.61 -2.50 -3.68
N VAL A 165 -6.44 -3.46 -4.10
CA VAL A 165 -6.96 -3.50 -5.47
C VAL A 165 -7.90 -2.32 -5.71
N ALA A 166 -8.72 -1.96 -4.73
CA ALA A 166 -9.56 -0.78 -4.81
C ALA A 166 -8.78 0.52 -4.87
N CYS A 167 -7.72 0.68 -4.08
CA CYS A 167 -6.80 1.83 -4.22
C CYS A 167 -6.18 1.90 -5.62
N ASN A 168 -5.75 0.78 -6.19
CA ASN A 168 -5.18 0.73 -7.54
C ASN A 168 -6.22 1.09 -8.62
N ILE A 169 -7.46 0.60 -8.51
CA ILE A 169 -8.52 0.92 -9.47
C ILE A 169 -8.88 2.41 -9.39
N LEU A 170 -9.06 2.96 -8.18
CA LEU A 170 -9.38 4.38 -7.98
C LEU A 170 -8.35 5.29 -8.67
N GLN A 171 -7.06 5.04 -8.47
CA GLN A 171 -6.01 5.83 -9.12
C GLN A 171 -6.06 5.76 -10.65
N ASN A 172 -6.35 4.58 -11.19
CA ASN A 172 -6.44 4.38 -12.65
C ASN A 172 -7.71 4.99 -13.26
N THR A 173 -8.79 5.18 -12.49
CA THR A 173 -10.02 5.84 -12.94
C THR A 173 -9.88 7.36 -13.01
N GLU A 174 -9.03 7.96 -12.16
CA GLU A 174 -8.80 9.42 -12.12
C GLU A 174 -7.83 9.94 -13.20
N VAL A 175 -7.28 9.04 -14.02
CA VAL A 175 -6.26 9.35 -15.03
C VAL A 175 -6.63 8.75 -16.38
N ILE A 176 -6.42 9.52 -17.44
CA ILE A 176 -6.58 9.09 -18.83
C ILE A 176 -5.62 7.93 -19.12
N GLN A 177 -6.07 6.93 -19.89
CA GLN A 177 -5.39 5.65 -20.06
C GLN A 177 -3.93 5.77 -20.54
N GLU A 178 -3.65 6.72 -21.44
CA GLU A 178 -2.32 6.95 -22.01
C GLU A 178 -1.33 7.54 -21.00
N GLN A 179 -1.83 8.15 -19.93
CA GLN A 179 -1.00 8.79 -18.89
C GLN A 179 -0.84 7.95 -17.62
N ARG A 180 -1.52 6.80 -17.48
CA ARG A 180 -1.53 5.98 -16.26
C ARG A 180 -0.15 5.56 -15.76
N GLY A 181 0.83 5.42 -16.65
CA GLY A 181 2.19 5.03 -16.29
C GLY A 181 2.86 5.98 -15.29
N VAL A 182 2.71 7.30 -15.46
CA VAL A 182 3.38 8.28 -14.60
C VAL A 182 2.76 8.33 -13.19
N PRO A 183 1.43 8.48 -13.01
CA PRO A 183 0.80 8.43 -11.68
C PRO A 183 1.01 7.11 -10.96
N ASN A 184 0.95 5.97 -11.66
CA ASN A 184 1.22 4.67 -11.04
C ASN A 184 2.68 4.58 -10.57
N GLY A 185 3.64 5.09 -11.33
CA GLY A 185 5.05 5.18 -10.91
C GLY A 185 5.25 6.05 -9.66
N ILE A 186 4.62 7.24 -9.63
CA ILE A 186 4.63 8.14 -8.47
C ILE A 186 4.02 7.45 -7.25
N SER A 187 2.87 6.81 -7.45
CA SER A 187 2.15 6.09 -6.40
C SER A 187 2.96 4.95 -5.81
N MET A 188 3.53 4.08 -6.66
CA MET A 188 4.37 2.97 -6.25
C MET A 188 5.61 3.45 -5.48
N THR A 189 6.20 4.57 -5.90
CA THR A 189 7.33 5.18 -5.21
C THR A 189 6.94 5.66 -3.82
N LEU A 190 5.86 6.44 -3.70
CA LEU A 190 5.41 6.97 -2.41
C LEU A 190 4.95 5.86 -1.46
N MET A 191 4.17 4.90 -1.98
CA MET A 191 3.76 3.70 -1.26
C MET A 191 4.97 2.92 -0.73
N SER A 192 6.02 2.74 -1.54
CA SER A 192 7.23 2.02 -1.13
C SER A 192 8.00 2.72 -0.02
N ILE A 193 8.06 4.06 -0.03
CA ILE A 193 8.65 4.84 1.08
C ILE A 193 7.88 4.57 2.37
N PHE A 194 6.55 4.57 2.32
CA PHE A 194 5.70 4.29 3.46
C PHE A 194 5.87 2.85 3.97
N LYS A 195 5.99 1.87 3.06
CA LYS A 195 6.33 0.48 3.41
C LYS A 195 7.70 0.37 4.07
N ALA A 196 8.70 1.11 3.60
CA ALA A 196 10.06 1.03 4.14
C ALA A 196 10.13 1.48 5.61
N VAL A 197 9.33 2.48 6.00
CA VAL A 197 9.30 3.00 7.38
C VAL A 197 8.44 2.13 8.31
N ALA A 198 7.48 1.37 7.75
CA ALA A 198 6.48 0.65 8.54
C ALA A 198 7.06 -0.41 9.48
N PRO A 199 8.03 -1.27 9.10
CA PRO A 199 8.63 -2.24 10.03
C PRO A 199 9.35 -1.58 11.20
N ALA A 200 10.08 -0.48 10.95
CA ALA A 200 10.77 0.25 12.01
C ALA A 200 9.77 0.84 13.02
N ALA A 201 8.72 1.50 12.53
CA ALA A 201 7.64 2.02 13.38
C ALA A 201 6.91 0.90 14.15
N GLY A 202 6.60 -0.20 13.47
CA GLY A 202 5.95 -1.37 14.06
C GLY A 202 6.80 -2.03 15.15
N GLY A 203 8.10 -2.21 14.92
CA GLY A 203 9.04 -2.79 15.87
C GLY A 203 9.29 -1.91 17.10
N ILE A 204 9.36 -0.59 16.93
CA ILE A 204 9.44 0.37 18.05
C ILE A 204 8.18 0.29 18.90
N LEU A 205 7.00 0.33 18.27
CA LEU A 205 5.72 0.23 18.94
C LEU A 205 5.57 -1.11 19.68
N PHE A 206 5.98 -2.22 19.04
CA PHE A 206 5.99 -3.55 19.64
C PHE A 206 6.91 -3.61 20.87
N SER A 207 8.13 -3.09 20.75
CA SER A 207 9.10 -3.05 21.86
C SER A 207 8.59 -2.22 23.04
N TRP A 208 7.92 -1.10 22.75
CA TRP A 208 7.28 -0.27 23.77
C TRP A 208 6.11 -1.00 24.44
N ALA A 209 5.28 -1.70 23.67
CA ALA A 209 4.18 -2.51 24.18
C ALA A 209 4.68 -3.63 25.10
N GLN A 210 5.78 -4.29 24.75
CA GLN A 210 6.40 -5.33 25.59
C GLN A 210 7.02 -4.79 26.89
N LYS A 211 7.45 -3.52 26.93
CA LYS A 211 7.92 -2.88 28.17
C LYS A 211 6.77 -2.50 29.10
N ASN A 212 5.57 -2.26 28.57
CA ASN A 212 4.40 -1.77 29.29
C ASN A 212 3.31 -2.84 29.46
N ILE A 213 3.68 -4.05 29.88
CA ILE A 213 2.76 -5.19 30.02
C ILE A 213 1.66 -4.91 31.05
N THR A 214 2.02 -4.29 32.17
CA THR A 214 1.15 -3.98 33.33
C THR A 214 0.72 -2.51 33.38
N GLY A 215 0.77 -1.79 32.25
CA GLY A 215 0.49 -0.36 32.18
C GLY A 215 -0.80 0.08 32.92
N LEU A 216 -0.77 1.28 33.50
CA LEU A 216 -1.77 1.80 34.44
C LEU A 216 -3.20 1.93 33.87
N PHE A 217 -3.37 1.91 32.54
CA PHE A 217 -4.66 2.13 31.86
C PHE A 217 -5.09 0.98 30.94
N LEU A 218 -4.19 0.47 30.08
CA LEU A 218 -4.46 -0.67 29.19
C LEU A 218 -3.21 -1.58 29.08
N PRO A 219 -3.39 -2.91 28.99
CA PRO A 219 -2.35 -3.85 28.58
C PRO A 219 -1.59 -3.43 27.30
N GLY A 220 -0.27 -3.60 27.28
CA GLY A 220 0.57 -3.22 26.14
C GLY A 220 0.17 -3.87 24.80
N ASP A 221 -0.27 -5.12 24.80
CA ASP A 221 -0.79 -5.84 23.62
C ASP A 221 -2.10 -5.24 23.10
N HIS A 222 -3.00 -4.79 23.98
CA HIS A 222 -4.19 -4.06 23.58
C HIS A 222 -3.84 -2.71 22.95
N ILE A 223 -2.84 -1.99 23.49
CA ILE A 223 -2.39 -0.71 22.93
C ILE A 223 -1.74 -0.92 21.55
N LEU A 224 -0.98 -2.00 21.38
CA LEU A 224 -0.33 -2.35 20.10
C LEU A 224 -1.36 -2.50 18.96
N PHE A 225 -2.39 -3.34 19.16
CA PHE A 225 -3.44 -3.53 18.15
C PHE A 225 -4.37 -2.33 18.04
N PHE A 226 -4.56 -1.56 19.12
CA PHE A 226 -5.30 -0.31 19.09
C PHE A 226 -4.60 0.74 18.19
N MET A 227 -3.28 0.88 18.30
CA MET A 227 -2.51 1.82 17.47
C MET A 227 -2.54 1.42 15.99
N LEU A 228 -2.46 0.12 15.67
CA LEU A 228 -2.71 -0.36 14.31
C LEU A 228 -4.12 0.00 13.82
N ASN A 229 -5.13 -0.21 14.66
CA ASN A 229 -6.51 0.17 14.36
C ASN A 229 -6.68 1.67 14.14
N MET A 230 -5.97 2.53 14.86
CA MET A 230 -6.02 3.99 14.64
C MET A 230 -5.56 4.37 13.23
N VAL A 231 -4.50 3.73 12.70
CA VAL A 231 -4.06 3.97 11.32
C VAL A 231 -5.13 3.53 10.32
N SER A 232 -5.77 2.38 10.55
CA SER A 232 -6.90 1.92 9.73
C SER A 232 -8.12 2.84 9.81
N VAL A 233 -8.44 3.38 10.99
CA VAL A 233 -9.53 4.36 11.17
C VAL A 233 -9.23 5.66 10.45
N ILE A 234 -7.98 6.13 10.47
CA ILE A 234 -7.55 7.30 9.68
C ILE A 234 -7.73 7.01 8.19
N GLY A 235 -7.26 5.86 7.69
CA GLY A 235 -7.45 5.44 6.30
C GLY A 235 -8.92 5.36 5.90
N LEU A 236 -9.77 4.79 6.75
CA LEU A 236 -11.21 4.71 6.55
C LEU A 236 -11.84 6.12 6.53
N SER A 237 -11.45 7.00 7.45
CA SER A 237 -11.94 8.38 7.55
C SER A 237 -11.60 9.19 6.29
N LEU A 238 -10.40 9.00 5.74
CA LEU A 238 -9.97 9.61 4.48
C LEU A 238 -10.82 9.19 3.26
N THR A 239 -11.59 8.10 3.38
CA THR A 239 -12.48 7.62 2.31
C THR A 239 -13.83 8.36 2.30
N PHE A 240 -14.13 9.17 3.32
CA PHE A 240 -15.34 9.97 3.40
C PHE A 240 -15.12 11.41 2.93
N LYS A 241 -16.20 12.10 2.57
CA LYS A 241 -16.16 13.53 2.23
C LYS A 241 -15.74 14.32 3.48
N PRO A 242 -14.89 15.36 3.38
CA PRO A 242 -14.48 16.09 2.16
C PRO A 242 -13.16 15.61 1.51
N PHE A 243 -12.49 14.60 2.05
CA PHE A 243 -11.16 14.19 1.61
C PHE A 243 -11.19 13.45 0.28
N PHE A 244 -12.16 12.54 0.13
CA PHE A 244 -12.38 11.81 -1.11
C PHE A 244 -13.83 11.98 -1.57
N SER A 245 -14.04 12.83 -2.57
CA SER A 245 -15.28 12.85 -3.34
C SER A 245 -15.16 11.76 -4.40
N MET A 246 -15.56 10.53 -4.07
CA MET A 246 -15.87 9.51 -5.08
C MET A 246 -16.97 10.11 -5.96
N THR A 247 -16.57 10.71 -7.07
CA THR A 247 -17.50 11.08 -8.14
C THR A 247 -18.26 9.82 -8.51
N SER A 248 -19.52 9.97 -8.90
CA SER A 248 -20.49 8.91 -9.17
C SER A 248 -20.16 8.00 -10.36
N VAL A 249 -18.89 7.60 -10.53
CA VAL A 249 -18.36 6.87 -11.69
C VAL A 249 -18.52 5.35 -11.51
N MET A 250 -19.03 4.88 -10.36
CA MET A 250 -19.21 3.45 -10.08
C MET A 250 -20.55 3.15 -9.39
N LYS A 251 -21.62 3.77 -9.87
CA LYS A 251 -22.97 3.24 -9.62
C LYS A 251 -23.19 1.99 -10.47
#